data_AF-A0A7S0FY03-F1
#
_entry.id   AF-A0A7S0FY03-F1
#
_cell.length_a   1.000
_cell.length_b   1.000
_cell.length_c   1.000
_cell.angle_alpha   90.00
_cell.angle_beta   90.00
_cell.angle_gamma   90.00
#
_symmetry.space_group_name_H-M   'P 1'
#
loop_
_entity.id
_entity.type
_entity.pdbx_description
1 polymer ?
#
loop_
_entity_poly.entity_id
_entity_poly.type
_entity_poly.pdbx_seq_one_letter_code
_entity_poly.pdbx_strand_id
1 'polypeptide(L)'
;TPRGSPHSVPAALHGLTEAARPLQPGAARRKALVVACSYFTSQVPLRGTLNDAWNVLSLLRHSLQYAEDQVRFLIDGSEFCRVGSAQGPTKANILEGLEWLTADAQPGDDLFLYFGGYGTQQPA
;
A
#
# COMPACT_ATOMS: atom_id res chain seq x y z
N THR A 1 1.85 -7.11 26.63
CA THR A 1 1.31 -7.43 25.30
C THR A 1 2.43 -7.20 24.30
N PRO A 2 2.79 -8.16 23.43
CA PRO A 2 4.16 -8.20 22.92
C PRO A 2 4.41 -7.05 21.96
N ARG A 3 5.35 -6.18 22.34
CA ARG A 3 5.99 -5.19 21.48
C ARG A 3 6.60 -5.96 20.31
N GLY A 4 6.28 -5.54 19.08
CA GLY A 4 6.79 -6.19 17.86
C GLY A 4 8.28 -6.42 17.96
N SER A 5 8.71 -7.66 17.72
CA SER A 5 10.11 -8.03 17.81
C SER A 5 10.91 -7.33 16.70
N PRO A 6 12.16 -6.91 16.97
CA PRO A 6 13.05 -6.28 15.98
C PRO A 6 13.41 -7.21 14.80
N HIS A 7 12.98 -8.48 14.82
CA HIS A 7 13.16 -9.44 13.75
C HIS A 7 12.14 -9.33 12.60
N SER A 8 11.19 -8.40 12.69
CA SER A 8 10.18 -8.17 11.64
C SER A 8 10.64 -7.24 10.51
N VAL A 9 11.81 -6.59 10.68
CA VAL A 9 12.36 -5.67 9.69
C VAL A 9 13.42 -6.41 8.86
N PRO A 10 13.34 -6.41 7.52
CA PRO A 10 14.41 -6.92 6.67
C PRO A 10 15.76 -6.33 7.08
N ALA A 11 16.80 -7.16 7.20
CA ALA A 11 18.13 -6.72 7.66
C ALA A 11 18.70 -5.53 6.87
N ALA A 12 18.31 -5.41 5.60
CA ALA A 12 18.67 -4.30 4.71
C ALA A 12 18.15 -2.93 5.16
N LEU A 13 17.14 -2.88 6.04
CA LEU A 13 16.54 -1.65 6.53
C LEU A 13 17.00 -1.29 7.96
N HIS A 14 17.90 -2.07 8.55
CA HIS A 14 18.41 -1.82 9.90
C HIS A 14 19.20 -0.49 9.92
N GLY A 15 18.76 0.47 10.74
CA GLY A 15 19.35 1.83 10.83
C GLY A 15 18.65 2.89 9.98
N LEU A 16 17.70 2.51 9.11
CA LEU A 16 16.82 3.43 8.36
C LEU A 16 15.41 3.52 8.96
N THR A 17 15.15 2.74 10.01
CA THR A 17 13.87 2.69 10.72
C THR A 17 13.96 3.48 12.02
N GLU A 18 13.21 4.58 12.13
CA GLU A 18 13.02 5.27 13.40
C GLU A 18 12.20 4.42 14.37
N ALA A 19 12.43 4.61 15.67
CA ALA A 19 11.60 3.97 16.69
C ALA A 19 10.14 4.41 16.53
N ALA A 20 9.22 3.45 16.58
CA ALA A 20 7.78 3.72 16.46
C ALA A 20 7.36 4.81 17.47
N ARG A 21 7.03 6.00 16.96
CA ARG A 21 6.51 7.09 17.79
C ARG A 21 5.00 6.88 17.93
N PRO A 22 4.48 6.70 19.15
CA PRO A 22 3.04 6.61 19.33
C PRO A 22 2.38 7.87 18.76
N LEU A 23 1.36 7.69 17.93
CA LEU A 23 0.49 8.78 17.50
C LEU A 23 -0.07 9.45 18.76
N GLN A 24 0.08 10.77 18.85
CA GLN A 24 -0.45 11.54 19.97
C GLN A 24 -1.98 11.38 20.01
N PRO A 25 -2.63 11.37 21.20
CA PRO A 25 -4.08 11.47 21.27
C PRO A 25 -4.55 12.74 20.56
N GLY A 26 -5.38 12.59 19.50
CA GLY A 26 -5.79 13.70 18.62
C GLY A 26 -4.92 13.88 17.36
N ALA A 27 -3.98 12.97 17.09
CA ALA A 27 -3.23 12.98 15.84
C ALA A 27 -4.15 12.68 14.64
N ALA A 28 -3.85 13.36 13.53
CA ALA A 28 -4.49 13.18 12.23
C ALA A 28 -4.68 11.71 11.88
N ARG A 29 -5.86 11.36 11.37
CA ARG A 29 -6.08 10.01 10.87
C ARG A 29 -5.28 9.83 9.60
N ARG A 30 -4.64 8.66 9.45
CA ARG A 30 -3.81 8.34 8.30
C ARG A 30 -4.39 7.12 7.59
N LYS A 31 -4.55 7.21 6.27
CA LYS A 31 -4.96 6.09 5.42
C LYS A 31 -4.12 6.08 4.15
N ALA A 32 -3.73 4.89 3.71
CA ALA A 32 -3.00 4.70 2.46
C ALA A 32 -3.65 3.63 1.60
N LEU A 33 -3.79 3.90 0.31
CA LEU A 33 -4.15 2.94 -0.70
C LEU A 33 -2.96 2.74 -1.64
N VAL A 34 -2.53 1.49 -1.79
CA VAL A 34 -1.42 1.12 -2.66
C VAL A 34 -1.95 0.11 -3.66
N VAL A 35 -1.92 0.47 -4.95
CA VAL A 35 -2.43 -0.33 -6.05
C VAL A 35 -1.28 -0.62 -7.01
N ALA A 36 -1.05 -1.89 -7.31
CA ALA A 36 -0.12 -2.29 -8.36
C ALA A 36 -0.72 -3.33 -9.30
N CYS A 37 -0.75 -2.98 -10.58
CA CYS A 37 -1.18 -3.82 -11.67
C CYS A 37 0.05 -4.19 -12.51
N SER A 38 0.55 -5.41 -12.36
CA SER A 38 1.69 -5.91 -13.14
C SER A 38 1.27 -6.58 -14.45
N TYR A 39 -0.01 -6.94 -14.57
CA TYR A 39 -0.64 -7.59 -15.72
C TYR A 39 0.05 -8.90 -16.11
N PHE A 40 0.40 -9.74 -15.12
CA PHE A 40 1.22 -10.96 -15.32
C PHE A 40 0.68 -11.91 -16.40
N THR A 41 -0.63 -11.98 -16.59
CA THR A 41 -1.28 -12.85 -17.58
C THR A 41 -1.51 -12.18 -18.94
N SER A 42 -1.14 -10.90 -19.08
CA SER A 42 -1.30 -10.16 -20.33
C SER A 42 -0.15 -10.40 -21.32
N GLN A 43 -0.34 -10.01 -22.57
CA GLN A 43 0.69 -10.09 -23.61
C GLN A 43 1.88 -9.16 -23.34
N VAL A 44 1.68 -8.08 -22.60
CA VAL A 44 2.70 -7.07 -22.30
C VAL A 44 2.69 -6.83 -20.79
N PRO A 45 3.29 -7.72 -19.98
CA PRO A 45 3.35 -7.54 -18.54
C PRO A 45 4.33 -6.41 -18.17
N LEU A 46 4.00 -5.66 -17.12
CA LEU A 46 4.91 -4.70 -16.51
C LEU A 46 5.85 -5.40 -15.53
N ARG A 47 7.14 -5.12 -15.66
CA ARG A 47 8.16 -5.57 -14.71
C ARG A 47 8.46 -4.45 -13.73
N GLY A 48 8.57 -4.78 -12.45
CA GLY A 48 8.95 -3.83 -11.39
C GLY A 48 7.77 -3.26 -10.60
N THR A 49 6.56 -3.18 -11.18
CA THR A 49 5.39 -2.59 -10.51
C THR A 49 5.08 -3.24 -9.15
N LEU A 50 5.12 -4.58 -9.08
CA LEU A 50 4.95 -5.30 -7.82
C LEU A 50 6.08 -4.99 -6.81
N ASN A 51 7.33 -4.91 -7.27
CA ASN A 51 8.47 -4.58 -6.41
C ASN A 51 8.35 -3.16 -5.83
N ASP A 52 7.95 -2.19 -6.66
CA ASP A 52 7.74 -0.82 -6.22
C ASP A 52 6.62 -0.73 -5.18
N ALA A 53 5.53 -1.48 -5.37
CA ALA A 53 4.45 -1.58 -4.39
C ALA A 53 4.94 -2.12 -3.04
N TRP A 54 5.78 -3.16 -3.03
CA TRP A 54 6.39 -3.68 -1.80
C TRP A 54 7.31 -2.67 -1.14
N ASN A 55 8.11 -1.92 -1.90
CA ASN A 55 8.94 -0.85 -1.36
C ASN A 55 8.10 0.25 -0.71
N VAL A 56 7.00 0.66 -1.35
CA VAL A 56 6.05 1.63 -0.79
C VAL A 56 5.40 1.10 0.48
N LEU A 57 4.96 -0.17 0.49
CA LEU A 57 4.41 -0.80 1.69
C LEU A 57 5.45 -0.83 2.82
N SER A 58 6.69 -1.20 2.53
CA SER A 58 7.78 -1.18 3.52
C SER A 58 8.05 0.23 4.06
N LEU A 59 8.06 1.26 3.20
CA LEU A 59 8.19 2.65 3.62
C LEU A 59 7.04 3.05 4.56
N LEU A 60 5.80 2.78 4.17
CA LEU A 60 4.60 3.11 4.96
C LEU A 60 4.63 2.43 6.33
N ARG A 61 5.00 1.15 6.39
CA ARG A 61 5.03 0.36 7.63
C ARG A 61 6.20 0.69 8.54
N HIS A 62 7.41 0.70 7.99
CA HIS A 62 8.63 0.66 8.79
C HIS A 62 9.29 2.03 8.99
N SER A 63 9.02 2.99 8.11
CA SER A 63 9.54 4.35 8.25
C SER A 63 8.44 5.31 8.69
N LEU A 64 7.27 5.29 8.03
CA LEU A 64 6.16 6.20 8.33
C LEU A 64 5.19 5.67 9.38
N GLN A 65 5.39 4.44 9.86
CA GLN A 65 4.68 3.85 11.00
C GLN A 65 3.15 3.77 10.80
N TYR A 66 2.66 3.47 9.59
CA TYR A 66 1.25 3.19 9.34
C TYR A 66 0.86 1.83 9.96
N ALA A 67 -0.22 1.81 10.75
CA ALA A 67 -0.76 0.60 11.37
C ALA A 67 -1.52 -0.28 10.36
N GLU A 68 -1.62 -1.59 10.60
CA GLU A 68 -2.06 -2.58 9.60
C GLU A 68 -3.35 -2.19 8.87
N ASP A 69 -4.34 -1.78 9.65
CA ASP A 69 -5.67 -1.29 9.26
C ASP A 69 -5.67 0.06 8.52
N GLN A 70 -4.57 0.81 8.56
CA GLN A 70 -4.41 2.09 7.88
C GLN A 70 -3.92 1.95 6.44
N VAL A 71 -3.61 0.74 5.95
CA VAL A 71 -3.15 0.54 4.55
C VAL A 71 -3.98 -0.53 3.87
N ARG A 72 -4.60 -0.18 2.74
CA ARG A 72 -5.13 -1.16 1.78
C ARG A 72 -4.09 -1.39 0.69
N PHE A 73 -3.73 -2.67 0.48
CA PHE A 73 -2.71 -3.09 -0.48
C PHE A 73 -3.36 -4.00 -1.52
N LEU A 74 -3.48 -3.51 -2.76
CA LEU A 74 -4.11 -4.21 -3.88
C LEU A 74 -3.04 -4.54 -4.93
N ILE A 75 -2.76 -5.82 -5.12
CA ILE A 75 -1.73 -6.30 -6.04
C ILE A 75 -2.24 -7.48 -6.85
N ASP A 76 -1.84 -7.59 -8.11
CA ASP A 76 -2.23 -8.73 -8.92
C ASP A 76 -1.42 -9.98 -8.54
N GLY A 77 -2.10 -11.12 -8.60
CA GLY A 77 -1.45 -12.40 -8.32
C GLY A 77 -0.52 -12.83 -9.44
N SER A 78 0.59 -13.44 -9.07
CA SER A 78 1.47 -14.18 -9.98
C SER A 78 1.60 -15.63 -9.51
N GLU A 79 2.32 -16.43 -10.29
CA GLU A 79 2.68 -17.81 -9.89
C GLU A 79 3.44 -17.85 -8.56
N PHE A 80 4.20 -16.79 -8.26
CA PHE A 80 5.02 -16.63 -7.06
C PHE A 80 4.31 -15.86 -5.94
N CYS A 81 3.21 -15.16 -6.25
CA CYS A 81 2.45 -14.35 -5.30
C CYS A 81 0.97 -14.64 -5.49
N ARG A 82 0.42 -15.61 -4.75
CA ARG A 82 -1.01 -15.91 -4.80
C ARG A 82 -1.78 -14.89 -3.99
N VAL A 83 -2.64 -14.16 -4.66
CA VAL A 83 -3.48 -13.11 -4.06
C VAL A 83 -4.93 -13.54 -4.22
N GLY A 84 -5.71 -13.50 -3.13
CA GLY A 84 -7.15 -13.78 -3.20
C GLY A 84 -7.89 -12.73 -4.03
N SER A 85 -9.06 -13.06 -4.58
CA SER A 85 -9.84 -12.13 -5.42
C SER A 85 -10.17 -10.79 -4.72
N ALA A 86 -10.37 -10.81 -3.40
CA ALA A 86 -10.61 -9.63 -2.57
C ALA A 86 -9.38 -8.68 -2.48
N GLN A 87 -8.18 -9.15 -2.79
CA GLN A 87 -6.93 -8.40 -2.70
C GLN A 87 -6.36 -8.02 -4.08
N GLY A 88 -7.02 -8.44 -5.17
CA GLY A 88 -6.62 -8.10 -6.53
C GLY A 88 -6.98 -6.65 -6.92
N PRO A 89 -6.25 -6.01 -7.84
CA PRO A 89 -6.47 -4.63 -8.26
C PRO A 89 -7.52 -4.57 -9.39
N THR A 90 -8.69 -5.16 -9.14
CA THR A 90 -9.81 -5.07 -10.08
C THR A 90 -10.39 -3.67 -10.07
N LYS A 91 -11.11 -3.27 -11.13
CA LYS A 91 -11.81 -1.98 -11.17
C LYS A 91 -12.70 -1.77 -9.93
N ALA A 92 -13.45 -2.80 -9.54
CA ALA A 92 -14.34 -2.73 -8.38
C ALA A 92 -13.55 -2.48 -7.09
N ASN A 93 -12.48 -3.25 -6.86
CA ASN A 93 -11.67 -3.13 -5.64
C ASN A 93 -10.91 -1.79 -5.57
N ILE A 94 -10.45 -1.26 -6.72
CA ILE A 94 -9.78 0.05 -6.78
C ILE A 94 -10.78 1.16 -6.42
N LEU A 95 -12.00 1.12 -6.98
CA LEU A 95 -13.03 2.11 -6.66
C LEU A 95 -13.43 2.04 -5.18
N GLU A 96 -13.67 0.84 -4.64
CA GLU A 96 -13.96 0.65 -3.21
C GLU A 96 -12.79 1.12 -2.34
N GLY A 97 -11.55 0.86 -2.77
CA GLY A 97 -10.34 1.33 -2.10
C GLY A 97 -10.25 2.85 -2.05
N LEU A 98 -10.60 3.54 -3.14
CA LEU A 98 -10.64 5.00 -3.20
C LEU A 98 -11.74 5.57 -2.30
N GLU A 99 -12.93 4.98 -2.33
CA GLU A 99 -14.05 5.34 -1.43
C GLU A 99 -13.63 5.20 0.04
N TRP A 100 -13.03 4.05 0.40
CA TRP A 100 -12.47 3.83 1.73
C TRP A 100 -11.39 4.84 2.09
N LEU A 101 -10.49 5.19 1.15
CA LEU A 101 -9.42 6.15 1.38
C LEU A 101 -9.99 7.54 1.71
N THR A 102 -11.07 7.96 1.06
CA THR A 102 -11.66 9.29 1.27
C THR A 102 -12.77 9.33 2.32
N ALA A 103 -13.28 8.18 2.76
CA ALA A 103 -14.37 8.11 3.73
C ALA A 103 -14.03 8.88 5.04
N ASP A 104 -14.95 9.76 5.44
CA ASP A 104 -14.89 10.59 6.65
C ASP A 104 -13.65 11.49 6.77
N ALA A 105 -12.97 11.82 5.65
CA ALA A 105 -11.79 12.69 5.63
C ALA A 105 -12.05 14.02 6.36
N GLN A 106 -11.17 14.37 7.29
CA GLN A 106 -11.22 15.63 8.03
C GLN A 106 -10.01 16.52 7.72
N PRO A 107 -10.11 17.85 7.89
CA PRO A 107 -8.96 18.74 7.80
C PRO A 107 -7.81 18.26 8.70
N GLY A 108 -6.63 18.10 8.11
CA GLY A 108 -5.44 17.61 8.79
C GLY A 108 -5.17 16.11 8.65
N ASP A 109 -6.11 15.30 8.12
CA ASP A 109 -5.86 13.89 7.82
C ASP A 109 -4.79 13.71 6.73
N ASP A 110 -3.96 12.66 6.86
CA ASP A 110 -3.00 12.27 5.82
C ASP A 110 -3.56 11.11 5.00
N LEU A 111 -3.88 11.39 3.73
CA LEU A 111 -4.33 10.39 2.77
C LEU A 111 -3.25 10.16 1.71
N PHE A 112 -2.82 8.92 1.55
CA PHE A 112 -1.79 8.54 0.57
C PHE A 112 -2.35 7.60 -0.49
N LEU A 113 -2.08 7.89 -1.76
CA LEU A 113 -2.40 7.01 -2.89
C LEU A 113 -1.12 6.71 -3.67
N TYR A 114 -0.82 5.43 -3.84
CA TYR A 114 0.13 4.96 -4.83
C TYR A 114 -0.60 4.12 -5.87
N PHE A 115 -0.36 4.41 -7.14
CA PHE A 115 -0.81 3.60 -8.26
C PHE A 115 0.38 3.28 -9.18
N GLY A 116 0.65 2.00 -9.37
CA GLY A 116 1.58 1.48 -10.36
C GLY A 116 0.83 0.67 -11.41
N GLY A 117 0.94 1.03 -12.67
CA GLY A 117 0.26 0.33 -13.76
C GLY A 117 0.34 1.11 -15.08
N TYR A 118 -0.42 0.67 -16.08
CA TYR A 118 -0.51 1.38 -17.35
C TYR A 118 -1.35 2.66 -17.21
N GLY A 119 -0.87 3.73 -17.84
CA GLY A 119 -1.65 4.94 -18.12
C GLY A 119 -1.92 5.04 -19.62
N THR A 120 -3.14 5.39 -20.00
CA THR A 120 -3.52 5.67 -21.39
C THR A 120 -4.38 6.92 -21.46
N GLN A 121 -4.42 7.57 -22.63
CA GLN A 121 -5.25 8.73 -22.88
C GLN A 121 -6.40 8.33 -23.81
N GLN A 122 -7.64 8.55 -23.37
CA GLN A 122 -8.82 8.42 -24.19
C GLN A 122 -9.03 9.74 -24.97
N PRO A 123 -9.10 9.72 -26.31
CA PRO A 123 -9.56 10.89 -27.07
C PRO A 123 -10.98 11.31 -26.67
N ALA A 124 -11.27 12.61 -26.77
CA ALA A 124 -12.59 13.18 -26.51
C ALA A 124 -13.62 12.78 -27.58
#